data_AF-A0A7Y2T535-F1
#
_entry.id   AF-A0A7Y2T535-F1
#
_cell.length_a   1.000
_cell.length_b   1.000
_cell.length_c   1.000
_cell.angle_alpha   90.00
_cell.angle_beta   90.00
_cell.angle_gamma   90.00
#
_symmetry.space_group_name_H-M   'P 1'
#
loop_
_entity.id
_entity.type
_entity.pdbx_description
1 polymer ?
#
loop_
_entity_poly.entity_id
_entity_poly.type
_entity_poly.pdbx_seq_one_letter_code
_entity_poly.pdbx_strand_id
1 'polypeptide(L)'
;MNYEIYRLIHFAGIFTLLIAFGSLFTGDKSTKAGAIGHGVGLLLILLGGFGMQAKLKDAYDVMYGTSFPTWMIIKIIIWIALGGSMVLVKRRIIKGLTAWILIIALALASAYLGYKKPAMGNKPTTAQAK
;
A
#
# COMPACT_ATOMS: atom_id res chain seq x y z
N MET A 1 -15.96 10.37 9.96
CA MET A 1 -15.56 10.63 8.56
C MET A 1 -16.12 9.56 7.64
N ASN A 2 -16.52 9.94 6.43
CA ASN A 2 -17.02 9.05 5.38
C ASN A 2 -15.90 8.15 4.83
N TYR A 3 -16.24 6.95 4.37
CA TYR A 3 -15.34 6.04 3.64
C TYR A 3 -14.57 6.74 2.53
N GLU A 4 -15.27 7.61 1.79
CA GLU A 4 -14.71 8.38 0.68
C GLU A 4 -13.52 9.26 1.07
N ILE A 5 -13.54 9.81 2.28
CA ILE A 5 -12.43 10.64 2.76
C ILE A 5 -11.19 9.79 3.04
N TYR A 6 -11.37 8.61 3.66
CA TYR A 6 -10.27 7.68 3.87
C TYR A 6 -9.70 7.14 2.56
N ARG A 7 -10.56 6.92 1.56
CA ARG A 7 -10.14 6.55 0.21
C ARG A 7 -9.28 7.64 -0.43
N LEU A 8 -9.68 8.90 -0.32
CA LEU A 8 -8.91 10.03 -0.82
C LEU A 8 -7.55 10.16 -0.11
N ILE A 9 -7.54 10.06 1.23
CA ILE A 9 -6.30 10.07 2.04
C ILE A 9 -5.35 8.95 1.60
N HIS A 10 -5.89 7.74 1.38
CA HIS A 10 -5.09 6.59 0.94
C HIS A 10 -4.44 6.85 -0.43
N PHE A 11 -5.20 7.36 -1.41
CA PHE A 11 -4.64 7.68 -2.73
C PHE A 11 -3.66 8.84 -2.69
N ALA A 12 -3.94 9.89 -1.92
CA ALA A 12 -2.99 10.97 -1.70
C ALA A 12 -1.65 10.44 -1.15
N GLY A 13 -1.71 9.49 -0.21
CA GLY A 13 -0.53 8.80 0.30
C GLY A 13 0.22 8.00 -0.77
N ILE A 14 -0.50 7.24 -1.61
CA ILE A 14 0.08 6.47 -2.72
C ILE A 14 0.83 7.39 -3.69
N PHE A 15 0.20 8.46 -4.16
CA PHE A 15 0.83 9.38 -5.09
C PHE A 15 2.04 10.09 -4.47
N THR A 16 1.92 10.54 -3.22
CA THR A 16 3.03 11.16 -2.49
C THR A 16 4.21 10.21 -2.36
N LEU A 17 3.97 8.94 -1.99
CA LEU A 17 5.00 7.92 -1.85
C LEU A 17 5.71 7.62 -3.19
N LEU A 18 4.96 7.46 -4.28
CA LEU A 18 5.53 7.19 -5.60
C LEU A 18 6.34 8.38 -6.14
N ILE A 19 5.86 9.62 -5.94
CA ILE A 19 6.60 10.83 -6.29
C ILE A 19 7.88 10.95 -5.43
N ALA A 20 7.79 10.65 -4.14
CA ALA A 20 8.93 10.68 -3.23
C ALA A 20 10.04 9.69 -3.65
N PHE A 21 9.67 8.52 -4.18
CA PHE A 21 10.63 7.59 -4.76
C PHE A 21 11.38 8.18 -5.98
N GLY A 22 10.77 9.11 -6.72
CA GLY A 22 11.43 9.87 -7.77
C GLY A 22 12.72 10.57 -7.31
N SER A 23 12.77 10.99 -6.04
CA SER A 23 13.97 11.62 -5.44
C SER A 23 15.20 10.69 -5.38
N LEU A 24 15.03 9.38 -5.52
CA LEU A 24 16.13 8.43 -5.58
C LEU A 24 16.90 8.49 -6.91
N PHE A 25 16.31 9.11 -7.93
CA PHE A 25 16.83 9.13 -9.30
C PHE A 25 17.36 10.50 -9.74
N THR A 26 17.28 11.51 -8.86
CA THR A 26 17.71 12.90 -9.18
C THR A 26 19.20 13.17 -8.92
N GLY A 27 20.00 12.15 -8.56
CA GLY A 27 21.45 12.27 -8.33
C GLY A 27 21.97 11.32 -7.24
N ASP A 28 23.21 11.53 -6.77
CA ASP A 28 23.90 10.62 -5.82
C ASP A 28 23.25 10.52 -4.43
N LYS A 29 22.35 11.44 -4.09
CA LYS A 29 21.67 11.49 -2.78
C LYS A 29 20.19 11.80 -2.93
N SER A 30 19.37 11.00 -2.24
CA SER A 30 17.96 11.33 -2.00
C SER A 30 17.82 12.67 -1.28
N THR A 31 16.90 13.50 -1.74
CA THR A 31 16.65 14.81 -1.13
C THR A 31 15.96 14.67 0.24
N LYS A 32 16.19 15.62 1.15
CA LYS A 32 15.47 15.67 2.44
C LYS A 32 13.96 15.71 2.22
N ALA A 33 13.50 16.48 1.21
CA ALA A 33 12.11 16.55 0.80
C ALA A 33 11.57 15.18 0.36
N GLY A 34 12.32 14.42 -0.45
CA GLY A 34 11.94 13.07 -0.85
C GLY A 34 11.83 12.10 0.31
N ALA A 35 12.75 12.17 1.29
CA ALA A 35 12.68 11.34 2.49
C ALA A 35 11.44 11.67 3.36
N ILE A 36 11.13 12.95 3.52
CA ILE A 36 9.92 13.40 4.25
C ILE A 36 8.67 12.97 3.49
N GLY A 37 8.61 13.22 2.18
CA GLY A 37 7.49 12.82 1.33
C GLY A 37 7.24 11.32 1.37
N HIS A 38 8.29 10.50 1.40
CA HIS A 38 8.16 9.04 1.54
C HIS A 38 7.50 8.65 2.87
N GLY A 39 7.98 9.21 3.98
CA GLY A 39 7.41 8.94 5.31
C GLY A 39 5.95 9.41 5.44
N VAL A 40 5.65 10.62 4.96
CA VAL A 40 4.29 11.18 4.95
C VAL A 40 3.39 10.36 4.03
N GLY A 41 3.84 10.01 2.84
CA GLY A 41 3.09 9.17 1.90
C GLY A 41 2.73 7.82 2.53
N LEU A 42 3.69 7.16 3.17
CA LEU A 42 3.46 5.89 3.87
C LEU A 42 2.47 6.05 5.03
N LEU A 43 2.60 7.12 5.83
CA LEU A 43 1.66 7.41 6.91
C LEU A 43 0.23 7.59 6.39
N LEU A 44 0.05 8.35 5.32
CA LEU A 44 -1.26 8.60 4.69
C LEU A 44 -1.86 7.32 4.09
N ILE A 45 -1.03 6.47 3.46
CA ILE A 45 -1.45 5.14 2.98
C ILE A 45 -2.03 4.33 4.14
N LEU A 46 -1.31 4.23 5.25
CA LEU A 46 -1.77 3.42 6.39
C LEU A 46 -2.99 4.06 7.07
N LEU A 47 -3.00 5.37 7.28
CA LEU A 47 -4.13 6.09 7.87
C LEU A 47 -5.41 5.93 7.05
N GLY A 48 -5.34 6.17 5.73
CA GLY A 48 -6.47 5.99 4.84
C GLY A 48 -6.88 4.52 4.70
N GLY A 49 -5.91 3.61 4.65
CA GLY A 49 -6.13 2.17 4.54
C GLY A 49 -6.86 1.59 5.77
N PHE A 50 -6.33 1.84 6.96
CA PHE A 50 -6.94 1.42 8.22
C PHE A 50 -8.25 2.17 8.50
N GLY A 51 -8.37 3.43 8.09
CA GLY A 51 -9.62 4.18 8.18
C GLY A 51 -10.74 3.57 7.32
N MET A 52 -10.46 3.18 6.07
CA MET A 52 -11.39 2.42 5.22
C MET A 52 -11.72 1.06 5.86
N GLN A 53 -10.71 0.38 6.39
CA GLN A 53 -10.88 -0.92 7.02
C GLN A 53 -11.79 -0.86 8.26
N ALA A 54 -11.67 0.17 9.09
CA ALA A 54 -12.56 0.36 10.24
C ALA A 54 -14.03 0.53 9.83
N LYS A 55 -14.31 1.00 8.61
CA LYS A 55 -15.68 1.13 8.07
C LYS A 55 -16.21 -0.16 7.45
N LEU A 56 -15.33 -1.02 6.94
CA LEU A 56 -15.70 -2.27 6.28
C LEU A 56 -15.54 -3.51 7.16
N LYS A 57 -14.99 -3.35 8.36
CA LYS A 57 -14.62 -4.44 9.26
C LYS A 57 -15.76 -5.45 9.44
N ASP A 58 -16.96 -5.00 9.81
CA ASP A 58 -18.09 -5.89 10.10
C ASP A 58 -18.61 -6.57 8.82
N ALA A 59 -18.65 -5.85 7.70
CA ALA A 59 -18.99 -6.43 6.40
C ALA A 59 -17.97 -7.49 5.97
N TYR A 60 -16.67 -7.26 6.22
CA TYR A 60 -15.63 -8.24 5.93
C TYR A 60 -15.70 -9.46 6.85
N ASP A 61 -16.03 -9.27 8.13
CA ASP A 61 -16.23 -10.36 9.06
C ASP A 61 -17.34 -11.30 8.58
N VAL A 62 -18.48 -10.74 8.15
CA VAL A 62 -19.61 -11.51 7.59
C VAL A 62 -19.22 -12.18 6.25
N MET A 63 -18.56 -11.45 5.34
CA MET A 63 -18.25 -11.95 3.99
C MET A 63 -17.11 -12.96 3.96
N TYR A 64 -16.13 -12.87 4.85
CA TYR A 64 -14.88 -13.63 4.77
C TYR A 64 -14.58 -14.45 6.02
N GLY A 65 -15.45 -14.42 7.03
CA GLY A 65 -15.22 -15.03 8.34
C GLY A 65 -14.08 -14.36 9.13
N THR A 66 -13.59 -13.22 8.64
CA THR A 66 -12.53 -12.45 9.29
C THR A 66 -12.59 -11.01 8.84
N SER A 67 -12.38 -10.14 9.81
CA SER A 67 -12.18 -8.73 9.56
C SER A 67 -10.93 -8.47 8.70
N PHE A 68 -9.91 -9.34 8.70
CA PHE A 68 -8.67 -9.15 7.93
C PHE A 68 -8.47 -10.23 6.85
N PRO A 69 -9.12 -10.13 5.67
CA PRO A 69 -8.89 -11.07 4.58
C PRO A 69 -7.43 -11.12 4.13
N THR A 70 -6.99 -12.28 3.64
CA THR A 70 -5.59 -12.53 3.23
C THR A 70 -5.08 -11.50 2.21
N TRP A 71 -5.88 -11.09 1.22
CA TRP A 71 -5.47 -10.07 0.23
C TRP A 71 -5.09 -8.74 0.89
N MET A 72 -5.75 -8.37 1.99
CA MET A 72 -5.47 -7.13 2.71
C MET A 72 -4.18 -7.26 3.52
N ILE A 73 -3.95 -8.40 4.16
CA ILE A 73 -2.70 -8.68 4.87
C ILE A 73 -1.51 -8.61 3.89
N ILE A 74 -1.62 -9.25 2.72
CA ILE A 74 -0.58 -9.19 1.68
C ILE A 74 -0.33 -7.74 1.26
N LYS A 75 -1.40 -6.93 1.10
CA LYS A 75 -1.27 -5.51 0.76
C LYS A 75 -0.54 -4.71 1.84
N ILE A 76 -0.82 -4.97 3.12
CA ILE A 76 -0.11 -4.32 4.24
C ILE A 76 1.38 -4.67 4.18
N ILE A 77 1.72 -5.95 3.95
CA ILE A 77 3.10 -6.41 3.78
C ILE A 77 3.78 -5.67 2.62
N ILE A 78 3.10 -5.51 1.49
CA ILE A 78 3.64 -4.76 0.34
C ILE A 78 3.92 -3.30 0.70
N TRP A 79 3.02 -2.63 1.43
CA TRP A 79 3.25 -1.25 1.87
C TRP A 79 4.43 -1.13 2.83
N ILE A 80 4.60 -2.09 3.73
CA ILE A 80 5.76 -2.15 4.64
C ILE A 80 7.05 -2.40 3.83
N ALA A 81 7.03 -3.30 2.85
CA ALA A 81 8.17 -3.57 1.97
C ALA A 81 8.57 -2.33 1.16
N LEU A 82 7.59 -1.59 0.63
CA LEU A 82 7.81 -0.28 0.00
C LEU A 82 8.34 0.76 1.00
N GLY A 83 7.85 0.76 2.23
CA GLY A 83 8.38 1.61 3.30
C GLY A 83 9.88 1.35 3.54
N GLY A 84 10.26 0.09 3.66
CA GLY A 84 11.63 -0.36 3.92
C GLY A 84 12.57 -0.25 2.71
N SER A 85 12.06 -0.32 1.48
CA SER A 85 12.89 -0.25 0.27
C SER A 85 13.68 1.06 0.17
N MET A 86 13.13 2.18 0.65
CA MET A 86 13.83 3.46 0.73
C MET A 86 15.14 3.37 1.53
N VAL A 87 15.13 2.58 2.62
CA VAL A 87 16.33 2.34 3.44
C VAL A 87 17.33 1.46 2.68
N LEU A 88 16.86 0.40 2.02
CA LEU A 88 17.71 -0.50 1.24
C LEU A 88 18.42 0.22 0.09
N VAL A 89 17.75 1.14 -0.60
CA VAL A 89 18.34 1.96 -1.66
C VAL A 89 19.37 2.93 -1.07
N LYS A 90 19.04 3.63 0.03
CA LYS A 90 19.99 4.54 0.70
C LYS A 90 21.25 3.82 1.22
N ARG A 91 21.11 2.57 1.65
CA ARG A 91 22.23 1.71 2.06
C ARG A 91 22.99 1.09 0.89
N ARG A 92 22.63 1.41 -0.37
CA ARG A 92 23.23 0.88 -1.60
C ARG A 92 23.16 -0.65 -1.72
N ILE A 93 22.21 -1.28 -1.02
CA ILE A 93 21.96 -2.73 -1.13
C ILE A 93 21.26 -3.03 -2.46
N ILE A 94 20.34 -2.15 -2.87
CA ILE A 94 19.62 -2.24 -4.14
C ILE A 94 20.01 -1.04 -5.01
N LYS A 95 20.37 -1.31 -6.27
CA LYS A 95 20.83 -0.30 -7.24
C LYS A 95 19.66 0.32 -8.02
N GLY A 96 19.87 1.52 -8.58
CA GLY A 96 18.83 2.37 -9.17
C GLY A 96 17.79 1.64 -10.03
N LEU A 97 18.20 0.96 -11.11
CA LEU A 97 17.26 0.26 -12.00
C LEU A 97 16.49 -0.85 -11.28
N THR A 98 17.19 -1.67 -10.48
CA THR A 98 16.57 -2.75 -9.69
C THR A 98 15.56 -2.20 -8.68
N ALA A 99 15.90 -1.10 -8.01
CA ALA A 99 15.01 -0.42 -7.08
C ALA A 99 13.76 0.10 -7.78
N TRP A 100 13.94 0.74 -8.94
CA TRP A 100 12.84 1.27 -9.74
C TRP A 100 11.86 0.17 -10.17
N ILE A 101 12.38 -0.94 -10.73
CA ILE A 101 11.56 -2.10 -11.13
C ILE A 101 10.83 -2.68 -9.92
N LEU A 102 11.54 -2.87 -8.79
CA LEU A 102 10.96 -3.41 -7.56
C LEU A 102 9.82 -2.54 -7.02
N ILE A 103 10.01 -1.22 -6.98
CA ILE A 103 9.00 -0.25 -6.52
C ILE A 103 7.75 -0.34 -7.39
N ILE A 104 7.91 -0.33 -8.71
CA ILE A 104 6.77 -0.44 -9.65
C ILE A 104 6.07 -1.79 -9.51
N ALA A 105 6.83 -2.89 -9.46
CA ALA A 105 6.26 -4.22 -9.32
C ALA A 105 5.43 -4.36 -8.04
N LEU A 106 5.94 -3.85 -6.91
CA LEU A 106 5.22 -3.85 -5.63
C LEU A 106 3.98 -2.96 -5.66
N ALA A 107 4.07 -1.75 -6.23
CA ALA A 107 2.93 -0.85 -6.38
C ALA A 107 1.82 -1.46 -7.25
N LEU A 108 2.19 -2.06 -8.39
CA LEU A 108 1.26 -2.77 -9.27
C LEU A 108 0.66 -4.00 -8.60
N ALA A 109 1.45 -4.78 -7.86
CA ALA A 109 0.94 -5.92 -7.09
C ALA A 109 -0.11 -5.48 -6.06
N SER A 110 0.13 -4.37 -5.36
CA SER A 110 -0.84 -3.79 -4.42
C SER A 110 -2.13 -3.33 -5.12
N ALA A 111 -2.00 -2.68 -6.28
CA ALA A 111 -3.14 -2.26 -7.09
C ALA A 111 -3.95 -3.48 -7.58
N TYR A 112 -3.27 -4.50 -8.10
CA TYR A 112 -3.85 -5.75 -8.57
C TYR A 112 -4.62 -6.48 -7.46
N LEU A 113 -4.04 -6.59 -6.26
CA LEU A 113 -4.74 -7.13 -5.08
C LEU A 113 -5.98 -6.32 -4.69
N GLY A 114 -5.95 -5.01 -4.91
CA GLY A 114 -7.11 -4.16 -4.68
C GLY A 114 -8.22 -4.35 -5.71
N TYR A 115 -7.86 -4.68 -6.95
CA TYR A 115 -8.79 -4.90 -8.06
C TYR A 115 -9.43 -6.29 -7.99
N LYS A 116 -8.64 -7.35 -7.73
CA LYS A 116 -9.09 -8.74 -7.69
C LYS A 116 -9.63 -9.19 -6.32
N LYS A 117 -10.37 -8.35 -5.60
CA LYS A 117 -11.04 -8.79 -4.35
C LYS A 117 -12.20 -9.72 -4.72
N PRO A 118 -12.31 -10.97 -4.19
CA PRO A 118 -11.39 -11.75 -3.36
C PRO A 118 -10.74 -12.92 -4.13
N ALA A 119 -9.46 -12.79 -4.50
CA ALA A 119 -8.77 -13.82 -5.31
C ALA A 119 -7.65 -14.58 -4.56
N MET A 120 -7.34 -14.25 -3.30
CA MET A 120 -6.31 -14.96 -2.54
C MET A 120 -6.77 -15.23 -1.10
N GLY A 121 -6.81 -16.51 -0.73
CA GLY A 121 -6.93 -17.00 0.65
C GLY A 121 -8.37 -17.15 1.17
N ASN A 122 -9.19 -16.10 1.07
CA ASN A 122 -10.56 -16.11 1.61
C ASN A 122 -11.56 -16.27 0.46
N LYS A 123 -12.26 -17.41 0.41
CA LYS A 123 -13.47 -17.53 -0.41
C LYS A 123 -14.60 -16.80 0.32
N PRO A 124 -15.45 -16.02 -0.38
CA PRO A 124 -16.61 -15.42 0.25
C PRO A 124 -17.49 -16.53 0.83
N THR A 125 -17.90 -16.40 2.09
CA THR A 125 -18.81 -17.36 2.73
C THR A 125 -20.11 -17.37 1.92
N THR A 126 -20.65 -18.56 1.62
CA THR A 126 -21.80 -18.81 0.71
C THR A 126 -23.13 -18.14 1.12
N ALA A 127 -23.14 -17.25 2.10
CA ALA A 127 -24.31 -16.52 2.59
C ALA A 127 -24.83 -15.43 1.64
N GLN A 128 -24.20 -15.19 0.48
CA GLN A 128 -24.73 -14.28 -0.57
C GLN A 128 -24.70 -14.91 -1.98
N ALA A 129 -25.12 -16.18 -2.07
CA ALA A 129 -25.67 -16.73 -3.30
C ALA A 129 -27.20 -16.84 -3.17
N LYS A 130 -27.87 -15.72 -2.91
CA LYS A 130 -29.32 -15.52 -3.10
C LYS A 130 -29.62 -14.03 -3.16
#